data_AF-A0A0F3RQQ3-F1
#
_entry.id   AF-A0A0F3RQQ3-F1
#
_cell.length_a   1.000
_cell.length_b   1.000
_cell.length_c   1.000
_cell.angle_alpha   90.00
_cell.angle_beta   90.00
_cell.angle_gamma   90.00
#
_symmetry.space_group_name_H-M   'P 1'
#
loop_
_entity.id
_entity.type
_entity.pdbx_description
1 polymer ?
#
loop_
_entity_poly.entity_id
_entity_poly.type
_entity_poly.pdbx_seq_one_letter_code
_entity_poly.pdbx_strand_id
1 'polypeptide(L)'
;MAITILMIIYTLLSCGIGWYFFSHRRKPFLLFHPESSPELSRVLTVGGILLMVIGVFSAAATIVNNTIFISVILLVGVIAIISLQLILLHWFPKG
;
A
#
# COMPACT_ATOMS: atom_id res chain seq x y z
N MET A 1 18.66 16.49 -0.27
CA MET A 1 19.13 15.20 0.28
C MET A 1 18.10 14.55 1.21
N ALA A 2 17.60 15.22 2.25
CA ALA A 2 16.61 14.63 3.17
C ALA A 2 15.32 14.12 2.48
N ILE A 3 14.71 14.94 1.62
CA ILE A 3 13.50 14.56 0.87
C ILE A 3 13.74 13.29 0.02
N THR A 4 14.87 13.22 -0.68
CA THR A 4 15.22 12.06 -1.51
C THR A 4 15.34 10.78 -0.68
N ILE A 5 15.98 10.84 0.50
CA ILE A 5 16.10 9.68 1.40
C ILE A 5 14.72 9.24 1.90
N LEU A 6 13.88 10.18 2.32
CA LEU A 6 12.52 9.90 2.77
C LEU A 6 11.68 9.27 1.65
N MET A 7 11.85 9.74 0.41
CA MET A 7 11.15 9.19 -0.75
C MET A 7 11.60 7.78 -1.12
N ILE A 8 12.90 7.48 -0.98
CA ILE A 8 13.42 6.11 -1.15
C ILE A 8 12.81 5.19 -0.09
N ILE A 9 12.80 5.61 1.18
CA ILE A 9 12.18 4.86 2.28
C ILE A 9 10.69 4.64 2.00
N TYR A 10 9.96 5.70 1.63
CA TYR A 10 8.55 5.63 1.30
C TYR A 10 8.28 4.68 0.13
N THR A 11 9.09 4.74 -0.94
CA THR A 11 9.00 3.84 -2.09
C THR A 11 9.15 2.37 -1.65
N LEU A 12 10.17 2.08 -0.84
CA LEU A 12 10.42 0.73 -0.32
C LEU A 12 9.28 0.25 0.57
N LEU A 13 8.75 1.11 1.44
CA LEU A 13 7.61 0.78 2.29
C LEU A 13 6.34 0.52 1.48
N SER A 14 6.04 1.39 0.52
CA SER A 14 4.85 1.27 -0.34
C SER A 14 4.89 -0.04 -1.15
N CYS A 15 6.02 -0.32 -1.80
CA CYS A 15 6.23 -1.58 -2.51
C CYS A 15 6.24 -2.79 -1.56
N GLY A 16 6.88 -2.68 -0.39
CA GLY A 16 6.98 -3.76 0.58
C GLY A 16 5.62 -4.16 1.15
N ILE A 17 4.81 -3.19 1.58
CA ILE A 17 3.45 -3.42 2.07
C ILE A 17 2.55 -3.92 0.93
N GLY A 18 2.65 -3.32 -0.26
CA GLY A 18 1.91 -3.78 -1.44
C GLY A 18 2.21 -5.25 -1.78
N TRP A 19 3.49 -5.62 -1.78
CA TRP A 19 3.95 -7.00 -1.97
C TRP A 19 3.49 -7.94 -0.86
N TYR A 20 3.56 -7.49 0.38
CA TYR A 20 3.11 -8.26 1.52
C TYR A 20 1.61 -8.61 1.38
N PHE A 21 0.74 -7.63 1.10
CA PHE A 21 -0.69 -7.90 0.90
C PHE A 21 -0.97 -8.77 -0.33
N PHE A 22 -0.26 -8.52 -1.43
CA PHE A 22 -0.44 -9.31 -2.65
C PHE A 22 0.00 -10.77 -2.48
N SER A 23 1.05 -11.06 -1.70
CA SER A 23 1.52 -12.42 -1.47
C SER A 23 0.65 -13.18 -0.45
N HIS A 24 0.05 -12.45 0.52
CA HIS A 24 -0.85 -13.02 1.52
C HIS A 24 -2.32 -13.05 1.09
N ARG A 25 -2.65 -12.70 -0.16
CA ARG A 25 -4.04 -12.74 -0.67
C ARG A 25 -4.74 -14.10 -0.57
N ARG A 26 -4.00 -15.20 -0.36
CA ARG A 26 -4.52 -16.58 -0.24
C ARG A 26 -3.97 -17.31 0.99
N LYS A 27 -3.34 -16.60 1.91
CA LYS A 27 -2.72 -17.17 3.10
C LYS A 27 -3.14 -16.34 4.32
N PRO A 28 -3.38 -16.97 5.47
CA PRO A 28 -3.66 -16.23 6.68
C PRO A 28 -2.45 -15.35 7.04
N PHE A 29 -2.74 -14.15 7.54
CA PHE A 29 -1.73 -13.26 8.09
C PHE A 29 -2.33 -12.40 9.20
N LEU A 30 -1.59 -12.18 10.28
CA LEU A 30 -2.08 -11.47 11.47
C LEU A 30 -3.44 -12.03 11.93
N LEU A 31 -4.49 -11.20 11.92
CA LEU A 31 -5.87 -11.54 12.29
C LEU A 31 -6.76 -11.83 11.07
N PHE A 32 -6.21 -11.74 9.87
CA PHE A 32 -6.93 -11.82 8.62
C PHE A 32 -6.84 -13.21 8.02
N HIS A 33 -7.98 -13.71 7.53
CA HIS A 33 -8.13 -15.01 6.87
C HIS A 33 -8.66 -14.85 5.44
N PRO A 34 -7.83 -14.41 4.48
CA PRO A 34 -8.23 -14.19 3.08
C PRO A 34 -8.65 -15.47 2.37
N GLU A 35 -8.21 -16.63 2.86
CA GLU A 35 -8.62 -17.95 2.40
C GLU A 35 -10.10 -18.26 2.68
N SER A 36 -10.66 -17.65 3.72
CA SER A 36 -12.03 -17.87 4.18
C SER A 36 -13.01 -16.84 3.61
N SER A 37 -12.52 -15.73 3.04
CA SER A 37 -13.34 -14.66 2.49
C SER A 37 -12.82 -14.20 1.11
N PRO A 38 -13.55 -14.51 0.02
CA PRO A 38 -13.20 -14.05 -1.32
C PRO A 38 -13.13 -12.51 -1.44
N GLU A 39 -13.92 -11.79 -0.65
CA GLU A 39 -13.92 -10.33 -0.60
C GLU A 39 -12.63 -9.79 -0.01
N LEU A 40 -12.17 -10.35 1.12
CA LEU A 40 -10.90 -9.99 1.75
C LEU A 40 -9.72 -10.29 0.81
N SER A 41 -9.73 -11.44 0.14
CA SER A 41 -8.73 -11.78 -0.88
C SER A 41 -8.69 -10.75 -2.01
N ARG A 42 -9.85 -10.28 -2.47
CA ARG A 42 -9.95 -9.24 -3.50
C ARG A 42 -9.42 -7.91 -3.00
N VAL A 43 -9.79 -7.48 -1.79
CA VAL A 43 -9.29 -6.24 -1.17
C VAL A 43 -7.77 -6.26 -1.07
N LEU A 44 -7.18 -7.35 -0.60
CA LEU A 44 -5.72 -7.48 -0.49
C LEU A 44 -5.02 -7.51 -1.84
N THR A 45 -5.64 -8.14 -2.84
CA THR A 45 -5.10 -8.16 -4.20
C THR A 45 -5.11 -6.75 -4.80
N VAL A 46 -6.25 -6.06 -4.75
CA VAL A 46 -6.41 -4.71 -5.30
C VAL A 46 -5.55 -3.71 -4.52
N GLY A 47 -5.61 -3.72 -3.19
CA GLY A 47 -4.81 -2.86 -2.33
C GLY A 47 -3.31 -3.10 -2.48
N GLY A 48 -2.90 -4.37 -2.60
CA GLY A 48 -1.51 -4.75 -2.84
C GLY A 48 -0.97 -4.21 -4.17
N ILE A 49 -1.72 -4.40 -5.26
CA ILE A 49 -1.36 -3.86 -6.58
C ILE A 49 -1.33 -2.34 -6.55
N LEU A 50 -2.34 -1.69 -5.97
CA LEU A 50 -2.44 -0.23 -5.89
C LEU A 50 -1.21 0.36 -5.18
N LEU A 51 -0.80 -0.21 -4.05
CA LEU A 51 0.38 0.24 -3.31
C LEU A 51 1.67 0.00 -4.09
N MET A 52 1.83 -1.12 -4.79
CA MET A 52 2.99 -1.32 -5.67
C MET A 52 3.06 -0.26 -6.78
N VAL A 53 1.92 0.03 -7.42
CA VAL A 53 1.83 1.06 -8.48
C VAL A 53 2.22 2.42 -7.92
N ILE A 54 1.72 2.79 -6.73
CA ILE A 54 2.10 4.03 -6.05
C ILE A 54 3.61 4.06 -5.75
N GLY A 55 4.19 2.95 -5.30
CA GLY A 55 5.63 2.82 -5.10
C GLY A 55 6.44 3.06 -6.38
N VAL A 56 6.02 2.49 -7.51
CA VAL A 56 6.66 2.73 -8.82
C VAL A 56 6.58 4.20 -9.23
N PHE A 57 5.41 4.83 -9.10
CA PHE A 57 5.26 6.26 -9.38
C PHE A 57 6.07 7.14 -8.43
N SER A 58 6.22 6.72 -7.17
CA SER A 58 7.05 7.42 -6.19
C SER A 58 8.54 7.37 -6.54
N ALA A 59 9.02 6.22 -7.01
CA ALA A 59 10.37 6.10 -7.56
C ALA A 59 10.57 7.05 -8.75
N ALA A 60 9.61 7.09 -9.68
CA ALA A 60 9.65 8.01 -10.83
C ALA A 60 9.64 9.48 -10.38
N ALA A 61 8.80 9.85 -9.41
CA ALA A 61 8.75 11.21 -8.86
C ALA A 61 10.08 11.62 -8.21
N THR A 62 10.77 10.67 -7.58
CA THR A 62 12.09 10.88 -6.95
C THR A 62 13.17 11.17 -7.99
N ILE A 63 13.17 10.44 -9.11
CA ILE A 63 14.13 10.60 -10.21
C ILE A 63 13.93 11.94 -10.93
N VAL A 64 12.67 12.29 -11.23
CA VAL A 64 12.31 13.56 -11.89
C VAL A 64 12.57 14.77 -10.97
N ASN A 65 12.59 14.55 -9.65
CA ASN A 65 12.84 15.58 -8.63
C ASN A 65 11.88 16.78 -8.69
N ASN A 66 10.63 16.54 -9.14
CA ASN A 66 9.61 17.56 -9.22
C ASN A 66 8.75 17.57 -7.94
N THR A 67 8.82 18.66 -7.17
CA THR A 67 8.10 18.81 -5.90
C THR A 67 6.59 18.61 -6.04
N ILE A 68 5.97 19.13 -7.10
CA ILE A 68 4.52 18.98 -7.32
C ILE A 68 4.18 17.51 -7.49
N PHE A 69 4.96 16.78 -8.29
CA PHE A 69 4.73 15.36 -8.52
C PHE A 69 4.92 14.54 -7.22
N ILE A 70 5.96 14.85 -6.44
CA ILE A 70 6.19 14.25 -5.12
C ILE A 70 5.00 14.49 -4.18
N SER A 71 4.49 15.72 -4.10
CA SER A 71 3.34 16.05 -3.25
C SER A 71 2.07 15.29 -3.66
N VAL A 72 1.80 15.19 -4.96
CA VAL A 72 0.62 14.46 -5.47
C VAL A 72 0.72 12.97 -5.16
N ILE A 73 1.88 12.33 -5.40
CA ILE A 73 2.01 10.89 -5.16
C ILE A 73 1.92 10.54 -3.67
N LEU A 74 2.48 11.39 -2.81
CA LEU A 74 2.36 11.24 -1.35
C LEU A 74 0.90 11.36 -0.90
N LEU A 75 0.17 12.35 -1.40
CA LEU A 75 -1.24 12.54 -1.07
C LEU A 75 -2.09 11.32 -1.49
N VAL A 76 -1.90 10.85 -2.73
CA VAL A 76 -2.58 9.64 -3.23
C VAL A 76 -2.21 8.42 -2.38
N GLY A 77 -0.94 8.29 -2.02
CA GLY A 77 -0.45 7.22 -1.16
C GLY A 77 -1.09 7.17 0.22
N VAL A 78 -1.21 8.32 0.87
CA VAL A 78 -1.86 8.46 2.19
C VAL A 78 -3.34 8.08 2.11
N ILE A 79 -4.05 8.58 1.08
CA ILE A 79 -5.46 8.23 0.87
C ILE A 79 -5.60 6.72 0.67
N ALA A 80 -4.78 6.12 -0.20
CA ALA A 80 -4.82 4.70 -0.51
C ALA A 80 -4.61 3.82 0.73
N ILE A 81 -3.59 4.11 1.55
CA ILE A 81 -3.31 3.29 2.74
C ILE A 81 -4.38 3.45 3.82
N ILE A 82 -4.92 4.66 4.02
CA ILE A 82 -6.01 4.90 4.98
C ILE A 82 -7.28 4.18 4.54
N SER A 83 -7.68 4.33 3.27
CA SER A 83 -8.84 3.61 2.74
C SER A 83 -8.70 2.10 2.91
N LEU A 84 -7.52 1.55 2.62
CA LEU A 84 -7.26 0.13 2.80
C LEU A 84 -7.38 -0.32 4.28
N GLN A 85 -6.83 0.46 5.21
CA GLN A 85 -6.96 0.18 6.66
C GLN A 85 -8.40 0.23 7.14
N LEU A 86 -9.17 1.23 6.68
CA LEU A 86 -10.59 1.37 7.02
C LEU A 86 -11.43 0.22 6.48
N ILE A 87 -11.13 -0.25 5.27
CA ILE A 87 -11.78 -1.43 4.71
C ILE A 87 -11.42 -2.67 5.53
N LEU A 88 -10.14 -2.86 5.87
CA LEU A 88 -9.68 -4.01 6.64
C LEU A 88 -10.32 -4.11 8.04
N LEU A 89 -10.69 -2.99 8.68
CA LEU A 89 -11.42 -3.00 9.97
C LEU A 89 -12.73 -3.79 9.92
N HIS A 90 -13.35 -3.96 8.75
CA HIS A 90 -14.55 -4.77 8.62
C HIS A 90 -14.33 -6.25 9.03
N TRP A 91 -13.12 -6.77 8.85
CA TRP A 91 -12.74 -8.15 9.17
C TRP A 91 -12.03 -8.28 10.53
N PHE A 92 -11.94 -7.21 11.31
CA PHE A 92 -11.40 -7.32 12.67
C PHE A 92 -12.36 -8.11 13.57
N PRO A 93 -11.85 -9.02 14.43
CA PRO A 93 -12.69 -9.72 15.39
C PRO A 93 -13.35 -8.69 16.32
N LYS A 94 -14.69 -8.68 16.34
CA LYS A 94 -15.47 -7.90 17.29
C LYS A 94 -15.38 -8.64 18.63
N GLY A 95 -14.70 -8.03 19.58
CA GLY A 95 -14.62 -8.53 20.96
C GLY A 95 -15.96 -8.59 21.64
#